data_AF-A0A9E2IDR0-F1
#
_entry.id   AF-A0A9E2IDR0-F1
#
_cell.length_a   1.000
_cell.length_b   1.000
_cell.length_c   1.000
_cell.angle_alpha   90.00
_cell.angle_beta   90.00
_cell.angle_gamma   90.00
#
_symmetry.space_group_name_H-M   'P 1'
#
loop_
_entity.id
_entity.type
_entity.pdbx_description
1 polymer ?
#
loop_
_entity_poly.entity_id
_entity_poly.type
_entity_poly.pdbx_seq_one_letter_code
_entity_poly.pdbx_strand_id
1 'polypeptide(L)' 'MNGKCPKCEKVVYSLNLTEVEAGVFFGTKWRAVTYNCPHCSTILGSQIDPIAIKTDTVNEILNGLKKI' A
#
# COMPACT_ATOMS: atom_id res chain seq x y z
N MET A 1 -22.63 6.91 6.22
CA MET A 1 -22.80 5.52 6.71
C MET A 1 -21.44 4.84 6.65
N ASN A 2 -21.04 4.12 7.70
CA ASN A 2 -19.80 3.34 7.67
C ASN A 2 -20.07 1.98 7.03
N GLY A 3 -19.18 1.54 6.14
CA GLY A 3 -19.27 0.24 5.49
C GLY A 3 -19.03 -0.92 6.47
N LYS A 4 -19.56 -2.10 6.14
CA LYS A 4 -19.25 -3.37 6.82
C LYS A 4 -18.23 -4.15 6.02
N CYS A 5 -17.41 -4.94 6.70
CA CYS A 5 -16.55 -5.91 6.04
C CYS A 5 -17.41 -6.98 5.34
N PRO A 6 -17.17 -7.31 4.06
CA PRO A 6 -17.97 -8.30 3.34
C PRO A 6 -17.71 -9.76 3.81
N LYS A 7 -16.65 -10.01 4.58
CA LYS A 7 -16.32 -11.35 5.09
C LYS A 7 -16.88 -11.62 6.49
N CYS A 8 -16.75 -10.67 7.41
CA CYS A 8 -17.13 -10.87 8.83
C CYS A 8 -18.31 -10.00 9.28
N GLU A 9 -18.85 -9.17 8.39
CA GLU A 9 -20.03 -8.30 8.59
C GLU A 9 -19.92 -7.26 9.71
N LYS A 10 -18.78 -7.19 10.40
CA LYS A 10 -18.49 -6.16 11.39
C LYS A 10 -18.31 -4.81 10.71
N VAL A 11 -18.78 -3.77 11.39
CA VAL A 11 -18.61 -2.37 10.94
C VAL A 11 -17.12 -2.02 10.97
N VAL A 12 -16.65 -1.38 9.90
CA VAL A 12 -15.26 -0.96 9.74
C VAL A 12 -15.15 0.51 10.12
N TYR A 13 -14.47 0.80 11.23
CA TYR A 13 -14.18 2.16 11.70
C TYR A 13 -12.71 2.57 11.50
N SER A 14 -11.84 1.59 11.29
CA SER A 14 -10.42 1.76 11.04
C SER A 14 -9.94 0.63 10.13
N LEU A 15 -8.76 0.80 9.54
CA LEU A 15 -8.11 -0.17 8.66
C LEU A 15 -6.72 -0.49 9.21
N ASN A 16 -6.35 -1.76 9.18
CA ASN A 16 -4.97 -2.17 9.40
C ASN A 16 -4.22 -2.05 8.08
N LEU A 17 -3.19 -1.21 8.03
CA LEU A 17 -2.33 -1.07 6.87
C LEU A 17 -1.24 -2.14 6.93
N THR A 18 -1.00 -2.85 5.83
CA THR A 18 0.10 -3.81 5.73
C THR A 18 0.84 -3.56 4.42
N GLU A 19 2.15 -3.33 4.52
CA GLU A 19 3.02 -3.15 3.37
C GLU A 19 3.06 -4.43 2.52
N VAL A 20 2.99 -4.25 1.21
CA VAL A 20 3.06 -5.30 0.20
C VAL A 20 3.85 -4.80 -1.01
N GLU A 21 4.28 -5.73 -1.85
CA GLU A 21 4.84 -5.40 -3.16
C GLU A 21 3.74 -5.54 -4.23
N ALA A 22 3.54 -4.50 -5.02
CA ALA A 22 2.66 -4.51 -6.19
C ALA A 22 3.51 -4.50 -7.46
N GLY A 23 3.15 -5.29 -8.46
CA GLY A 23 3.87 -5.30 -9.73
C GLY A 23 3.07 -5.98 -10.82
N VAL A 24 3.40 -5.65 -12.07
CA VAL A 24 2.92 -6.41 -13.23
C VAL A 24 3.83 -7.63 -13.43
N PHE A 25 3.27 -8.73 -13.93
CA PHE A 25 4.04 -9.94 -14.18
C PHE A 25 5.20 -9.64 -15.14
N PHE A 26 6.43 -9.95 -14.72
CA PHE A 26 7.70 -9.60 -15.40
C PHE A 26 8.00 -8.09 -15.62
N GLY A 27 7.36 -7.17 -14.90
CA GLY A 27 7.67 -5.75 -14.99
C GLY A 27 8.06 -5.09 -13.67
N THR A 28 7.93 -3.78 -13.64
CA THR A 28 8.28 -2.94 -12.49
C THR A 28 7.46 -3.31 -11.26
N LYS A 29 8.13 -3.25 -10.11
CA LYS A 29 7.57 -3.46 -8.78
C LYS A 29 7.53 -2.14 -8.04
N TRP A 30 6.50 -1.94 -7.24
CA TRP A 30 6.26 -0.77 -6.42
C TRP A 30 5.91 -1.19 -5.00
N ARG A 31 6.25 -0.33 -4.04
CA ARG A 31 5.77 -0.47 -2.68
C ARG A 31 4.30 -0.07 -2.61
N ALA A 32 3.49 -0.91 -2.01
CA ALA A 32 2.07 -0.71 -1.86
C ALA A 32 1.63 -1.06 -0.44
N VAL A 33 0.40 -0.69 -0.09
CA VAL A 33 -0.25 -1.04 1.15
C VAL A 33 -1.58 -1.73 0.87
N THR A 34 -1.91 -2.72 1.69
CA THR A 34 -3.25 -3.32 1.73
C THR A 34 -4.03 -2.72 2.89
N TYR A 35 -5.33 -2.55 2.69
CA TYR A 35 -6.27 -2.11 3.69
C TYR A 35 -7.00 -3.31 4.27
N ASN A 36 -6.61 -3.71 5.47
CA ASN A 36 -7.09 -4.95 6.07
C ASN A 36 -8.16 -4.65 7.12
N CYS A 37 -9.22 -5.46 7.12
CA CYS A 37 -10.25 -5.39 8.16
C CYS A 37 -9.60 -5.65 9.54
N PRO A 38 -9.81 -4.77 10.54
CA PRO A 38 -9.17 -4.92 11.85
C PRO A 38 -9.69 -6.14 12.63
N HIS A 39 -10.83 -6.71 12.23
CA HIS A 39 -11.47 -7.80 12.96
C HIS A 39 -11.14 -9.19 12.43
N CYS A 40 -10.80 -9.31 11.15
CA CYS A 40 -10.61 -10.61 10.50
C CYS A 40 -9.50 -10.61 9.41
N SER A 41 -8.76 -9.50 9.30
CA SER A 41 -7.63 -9.32 8.38
C SER A 41 -7.94 -9.52 6.90
N THR A 42 -9.21 -9.44 6.51
CA THR A 42 -9.61 -9.48 5.09
C THR A 42 -9.11 -8.24 4.38
N ILE A 43 -8.45 -8.41 3.24
CA ILE A 43 -8.06 -7.31 2.36
C ILE A 43 -9.34 -6.68 1.79
N LEU A 44 -9.57 -5.41 2.11
CA LEU A 44 -10.70 -4.60 1.64
C LEU A 44 -10.33 -3.71 0.46
N GLY A 45 -9.03 -3.53 0.22
CA GLY A 45 -8.49 -2.74 -0.87
C GLY A 45 -6.97 -2.69 -0.81
N SER A 46 -6.37 -2.05 -1.80
CA SER A 46 -4.94 -1.78 -1.85
C SER A 46 -4.67 -0.43 -2.53
N GLN A 47 -3.52 0.15 -2.23
CA GLN A 47 -3.06 1.40 -2.83
C GLN A 47 -1.53 1.37 -2.94
N ILE A 48 -0.96 2.05 -3.93
CA ILE A 48 0.49 2.32 -3.94
C ILE A 48 0.82 3.25 -2.76
N ASP A 49 1.91 2.98 -2.06
CA ASP A 49 2.31 3.76 -0.88
C ASP A 49 2.87 5.14 -1.29
N PRO A 50 2.18 6.25 -0.99
CA PRO A 50 2.63 7.59 -1.39
C PRO A 50 3.90 8.04 -0.65
N ILE A 51 4.16 7.53 0.56
CA ILE A 51 5.35 7.87 1.34
C ILE A 51 6.57 7.18 0.72
N ALA A 52 6.41 5.92 0.33
CA ALA A 52 7.41 5.19 -0.42
C ALA A 52 7.72 5.87 -1.76
N ILE A 53 6.71 6.24 -2.55
CA ILE A 53 6.92 6.93 -3.85
C ILE A 53 7.78 8.18 -3.68
N LYS A 54 7.47 9.02 -2.68
CA LYS A 54 8.23 10.24 -2.42
C LYS A 54 9.70 9.90 -2.10
N THR A 55 9.91 8.91 -1.25
CA THR A 55 11.24 8.51 -0.80
C THR A 55 12.05 7.92 -1.96
N ASP A 56 11.43 7.06 -2.76
CA ASP A 56 12.05 6.42 -3.93
C ASP A 56 12.45 7.47 -4.97
N THR A 57 11.57 8.43 -5.27
CA THR A 57 11.84 9.52 -6.22
C THR A 57 13.02 10.39 -5.76
N VAL A 58 13.05 10.78 -4.49
CA VAL A 58 14.17 11.58 -3.93
C VAL A 58 15.47 10.79 -4.01
N ASN A 59 15.45 9.50 -3.68
CA ASN A 59 16.64 8.65 -3.73
C ASN A 59 17.17 8.48 -5.17
N GLU A 60 16.29 8.31 -6.16
CA GLU A 60 16.67 8.25 -7.56
C GLU A 60 17.38 9.53 -8.03
N ILE A 61 16.83 10.69 -7.67
CA ILE A 61 17.43 11.99 -7.99
C ILE A 61 18.82 12.13 -7.34
N LEU A 62 18.94 11.83 -6.04
CA LEU A 62 20.21 11.90 -5.32
C LEU A 62 21.27 10.97 -5.92
N ASN A 63 20.88 9.77 -6.33
CA ASN A 63 21.77 8.82 -6.98
C ASN A 63 22.22 9.30 -8.36
N GLY A 64 21.36 10.01 -9.10
CA GLY A 64 21.73 10.67 -10.35
C GLY A 64 22.76 11.78 -10.14
N LEU A 65 22.56 12.63 -9.13
CA LEU A 65 23.47 13.75 -8.81
C LEU A 65 24.85 13.29 -8.33
N LYS A 66 24.94 12.20 -7.56
CA LYS A 66 26.23 11.66 -7.07
C LYS A 66 27.11 11.04 -8.16
N LYS A 67 26.57 10.81 -9.36
CA LYS A 67 27.30 10.21 -10.50
C LYS A 67 27.97 11.26 -11.40
N ILE A 68 27.78 12.54 -11.10
CA ILE A 68 28.38 13.70 -11.78
C ILE A 68 29.52 14.23 -10.90
#